data_AF-A0A7K6KKF9-F1
#
_entry.id   AF-A0A7K6KKF9-F1
#
_cell.length_a   1.000
_cell.length_b   1.000
_cell.length_c   1.000
_cell.angle_alpha   90.00
_cell.angle_beta   90.00
_cell.angle_gamma   90.00
#
_symmetry.space_group_name_H-M   'P 1'
#
loop_
_entity.id
_entity.type
_entity.pdbx_description
1 polymer ?
#
loop_
_entity_poly.entity_id
_entity_poly.type
_entity_poly.pdbx_seq_one_letter_code
_entity_poly.pdbx_strand_id
1 'polypeptide(L)'
;VQVFPPVDFTLTVSALAQVLLHWKPNPAQEQNNSSIRYDVKILSPVPEEYDTGRTRSVRTAALHNGFSARVRTLLLREGLPVGSDWVEGSLPPLPGAAETSVTNLSCVTHITPPGNVSLRCTWLPGQGAPEDTKYFLFYRLVFPPFPGSSAFLSEHPVSPAFPFRYEAHTEECHTYSKDKWNRNTECRFSSTHIKPGEIDNLIVIHINGSSKRAAIKPFQQLFNQNAIEKVNIPRNISISLEQNDLLATWEKPISPFHEECFEYEFYLINLKSGNKQILKISSNSFRLRVDVSSRYSIRIRANHNHICRARGFWSDWSETIYVGQNKLENSIAWILALLCVSSSCTFLLIAIICKT
;
A
#
# COMPACT_ATOMS: atom_id res chain seq x y z
N VAL A 1 -14.61 -15.63 47.05
CA VAL A 1 -13.68 -14.50 46.89
C VAL A 1 -14.21 -13.65 45.77
N GLN A 2 -14.57 -12.40 46.06
CA GLN A 2 -15.03 -11.43 45.07
C GLN A 2 -13.80 -10.90 44.32
N VAL A 3 -13.89 -10.78 42.99
CA VAL A 3 -12.85 -10.16 42.17
C VAL A 3 -13.27 -8.72 41.91
N PHE A 4 -12.41 -7.76 42.22
CA PHE A 4 -12.74 -6.36 42.11
C PHE A 4 -12.27 -5.76 40.78
N PRO A 5 -13.05 -4.84 40.18
CA PRO A 5 -12.65 -4.12 38.96
C PRO A 5 -11.40 -3.26 39.21
N PRO A 6 -10.54 -3.04 38.20
CA PRO A 6 -9.42 -2.12 38.32
C PRO A 6 -9.92 -0.69 38.57
N VAL A 7 -9.05 0.16 39.13
CA VAL A 7 -9.37 1.56 39.43
C VAL A 7 -8.54 2.51 38.57
N ASP A 8 -8.93 3.79 38.51
CA ASP A 8 -8.24 4.82 37.73
C ASP A 8 -8.03 4.46 36.25
N PHE A 9 -9.02 3.83 35.62
CA PHE A 9 -8.93 3.53 34.19
C PHE A 9 -9.00 4.83 33.37
N THR A 10 -7.96 5.06 32.57
CA THR A 10 -7.77 6.28 31.81
C THR A 10 -7.30 5.98 30.40
N LEU A 11 -7.75 6.83 29.46
CA LEU A 11 -7.34 6.81 28.07
C LEU A 11 -6.67 8.13 27.75
N THR A 12 -5.45 8.07 27.21
CA THR A 12 -4.67 9.27 26.87
C THR A 12 -4.10 9.14 25.46
N VAL A 13 -4.15 10.21 24.68
CA VAL A 13 -3.54 10.24 23.35
C VAL A 13 -2.05 10.51 23.52
N SER A 14 -1.22 9.49 23.28
CA SER A 14 0.24 9.58 23.46
C SER A 14 0.98 10.01 22.20
N ALA A 15 0.40 9.75 21.02
CA ALA A 15 0.91 10.17 19.72
C ALA A 15 -0.21 10.13 18.66
N LEU A 16 0.11 10.53 17.42
CA LEU A 16 -0.82 10.53 16.29
C LEU A 16 -1.37 9.11 16.03
N ALA A 17 -2.69 8.94 16.18
CA ALA A 17 -3.38 7.65 16.12
C ALA A 17 -2.86 6.60 17.14
N GLN A 18 -2.39 7.04 18.31
CA GLN A 18 -1.92 6.16 19.39
C GLN A 18 -2.58 6.54 20.72
N VAL A 19 -3.09 5.53 21.41
CA VAL A 19 -3.75 5.68 22.72
C VAL A 19 -3.01 4.83 23.75
N LEU A 20 -2.72 5.44 24.89
CA LEU A 20 -2.26 4.78 26.10
C LEU A 20 -3.47 4.53 27.01
N LEU A 21 -3.74 3.24 27.24
CA LEU A 21 -4.66 2.73 28.24
C LEU A 21 -3.86 2.53 29.53
N HIS A 22 -4.33 3.09 30.64
CA HIS A 22 -3.68 2.98 31.93
C HIS A 22 -4.72 2.77 33.03
N TRP A 23 -4.44 1.85 33.96
CA TRP A 23 -5.27 1.58 35.14
C TRP A 23 -4.39 1.21 36.33
N LYS A 24 -4.99 1.07 37.51
CA LYS A 24 -4.33 0.58 38.72
C LYS A 24 -5.04 -0.68 39.25
N PRO A 25 -4.30 -1.59 39.91
CA PRO A 25 -4.91 -2.69 40.62
C PRO A 25 -5.85 -2.16 41.71
N ASN A 26 -6.94 -2.87 41.99
CA ASN A 26 -7.86 -2.47 43.05
C ASN A 26 -7.20 -2.67 44.42
N PRO A 27 -7.12 -1.65 45.30
CA PRO A 27 -6.52 -1.79 46.64
C PRO A 27 -7.22 -2.81 47.54
N ALA A 28 -8.51 -3.06 47.31
CA ALA A 28 -9.29 -4.05 48.05
C ALA A 28 -9.08 -5.49 47.55
N GLN A 29 -8.31 -5.68 46.47
CA GLN A 29 -8.01 -7.00 45.94
C GLN A 29 -6.90 -7.66 46.77
N GLU A 30 -7.18 -8.85 47.32
CA GLU A 30 -6.18 -9.65 48.03
C GLU A 30 -4.95 -9.88 47.14
N GLN A 31 -3.79 -9.43 47.63
CA GLN A 31 -2.54 -9.36 46.87
C GLN A 31 -1.66 -10.60 47.08
N ASN A 32 -2.30 -11.77 47.26
CA ASN A 32 -1.61 -12.99 47.62
C ASN A 32 -1.13 -13.75 46.36
N ASN A 33 0.14 -13.56 45.96
CA ASN A 33 0.98 -14.35 45.03
C ASN A 33 0.31 -14.93 43.74
N SER A 34 -0.89 -14.49 43.41
CA SER A 34 -1.69 -14.91 42.27
C SER A 34 -1.34 -14.03 41.08
N SER A 35 -1.13 -14.64 39.93
CA SER A 35 -0.88 -13.93 38.67
C SER A 35 -2.13 -13.15 38.25
N ILE A 36 -2.31 -11.95 38.80
CA ILE A 36 -3.38 -11.03 38.40
C ILE A 36 -3.17 -10.70 36.94
N ARG A 37 -4.20 -10.94 36.11
CA ARG A 37 -4.23 -10.54 34.72
C ARG A 37 -5.38 -9.56 34.50
N TYR A 38 -5.36 -8.92 33.34
CA TYR A 38 -6.38 -7.99 32.93
C TYR A 38 -6.83 -8.38 31.53
N ASP A 39 -8.14 -8.48 31.37
CA ASP A 39 -8.79 -8.65 30.08
C ASP A 39 -9.17 -7.27 29.57
N VAL A 40 -8.70 -6.94 28.37
CA VAL A 40 -8.94 -5.65 27.73
C VAL A 40 -9.69 -5.88 26.43
N LYS A 41 -10.79 -5.14 26.28
CA LYS A 41 -11.59 -5.14 25.07
C LYS A 41 -11.64 -3.74 24.47
N ILE A 42 -11.14 -3.58 23.25
CA ILE A 42 -11.39 -2.40 22.42
C ILE A 42 -12.78 -2.56 21.81
N LEU A 43 -13.63 -1.55 21.98
CA LEU A 43 -14.99 -1.53 21.45
C LEU A 43 -15.08 -0.78 20.13
N SER A 44 -14.30 0.30 19.98
CA SER A 44 -14.25 1.17 18.81
C SER A 44 -12.84 1.78 18.71
N PRO A 45 -12.27 1.97 17.49
CA PRO A 45 -12.89 1.84 16.16
C PRO A 45 -12.92 0.42 15.58
N VAL A 46 -12.03 -0.46 16.03
CA VAL A 46 -11.97 -1.86 15.58
C VAL A 46 -12.03 -2.75 16.81
N PRO A 47 -13.04 -3.63 16.95
CA PRO A 47 -13.12 -4.52 18.09
C PRO A 47 -11.92 -5.46 18.20
N GLU A 48 -11.30 -5.50 19.37
CA GLU A 48 -10.13 -6.34 19.70
C GLU A 48 -10.27 -6.80 21.16
N GLU A 49 -9.85 -8.00 21.50
CA GLU A 49 -9.88 -8.53 22.86
C GLU A 49 -8.56 -9.26 23.15
N TYR A 50 -7.95 -8.98 24.30
CA TYR A 50 -6.66 -9.55 24.68
C TYR A 50 -6.41 -9.48 26.19
N ASP A 51 -5.61 -10.41 26.70
CA ASP A 51 -5.19 -10.45 28.10
C ASP A 51 -3.77 -9.92 28.30
N THR A 52 -3.54 -9.22 29.41
CA THR A 52 -2.21 -8.71 29.79
C THR A 52 -1.97 -8.80 31.30
N GLY A 53 -0.72 -9.05 31.71
CA GLY A 53 -0.32 -8.93 33.12
C GLY A 53 0.12 -7.53 33.52
N ARG A 54 0.07 -6.56 32.59
CA ARG A 54 0.50 -5.17 32.81
C ARG A 54 -0.70 -4.29 33.11
N THR A 55 -0.49 -3.21 33.86
CA THR A 55 -1.51 -2.19 34.16
C THR A 55 -1.55 -1.05 33.14
N ARG A 56 -0.88 -1.24 32.01
CA ARG A 56 -0.82 -0.29 30.90
C ARG A 56 -0.79 -1.03 29.57
N SER A 57 -1.41 -0.45 28.55
CA SER A 57 -1.40 -0.96 27.19
C SER A 57 -1.39 0.19 26.18
N VAL A 58 -0.64 0.03 25.09
CA VAL A 58 -0.60 1.01 24.01
C VAL A 58 -1.27 0.41 22.79
N ARG A 59 -2.15 1.18 22.15
CA ARG A 59 -2.88 0.78 20.96
C ARG A 59 -2.78 1.84 19.87
N THR A 60 -2.66 1.38 18.62
CA THR A 60 -2.61 2.23 17.43
C THR A 60 -3.94 2.10 16.71
N ALA A 61 -4.69 3.19 16.59
CA ALA A 61 -6.05 3.19 16.04
C ALA A 61 -6.44 4.56 15.49
N ALA A 62 -7.34 4.62 14.51
CA ALA A 62 -7.88 5.87 14.01
C ALA A 62 -8.80 6.53 15.05
N LEU A 63 -8.49 7.75 15.49
CA LEU A 63 -9.16 8.42 16.61
C LEU A 63 -10.15 9.50 16.18
N HIS A 64 -10.26 9.78 14.88
CA HIS A 64 -11.12 10.86 14.36
C HIS A 64 -12.62 10.66 14.63
N ASN A 65 -13.06 9.43 14.95
CA ASN A 65 -14.42 9.10 15.37
C ASN A 65 -14.52 8.70 16.86
N GLY A 66 -13.48 8.96 17.64
CA GLY A 66 -13.39 8.57 19.04
C GLY A 66 -12.78 7.19 19.22
N PHE A 67 -12.67 6.76 20.46
CA PHE A 67 -12.09 5.47 20.85
C PHE A 67 -12.77 5.00 22.13
N SER A 68 -13.18 3.75 22.22
CA SER A 68 -13.74 3.20 23.46
C SER A 68 -13.11 1.85 23.77
N ALA A 69 -12.83 1.63 25.05
CA ALA A 69 -12.27 0.40 25.56
C ALA A 69 -12.80 0.12 26.95
N ARG A 70 -12.75 -1.15 27.34
CA ARG A 70 -13.07 -1.58 28.69
C ARG A 70 -12.05 -2.59 29.19
N VAL A 71 -11.86 -2.61 30.50
CA VAL A 71 -10.91 -3.50 31.17
C VAL A 71 -11.56 -4.12 32.41
N ARG A 72 -11.22 -5.38 32.68
CA ARG A 72 -11.58 -6.07 33.93
C ARG A 72 -10.40 -6.85 34.48
N THR A 73 -10.46 -7.15 35.76
CA THR A 73 -9.48 -8.01 36.44
C THR A 73 -9.83 -9.46 36.16
N LEU A 74 -8.83 -10.28 35.83
CA LEU A 74 -8.92 -11.73 35.73
C LEU A 74 -8.02 -12.38 36.78
N LEU A 75 -8.59 -13.31 37.55
CA LEU A 75 -7.86 -14.18 38.46
C LEU A 75 -8.04 -15.64 38.06
N LEU A 76 -6.94 -16.40 38.03
CA LEU A 76 -7.02 -17.86 37.93
C LEU A 76 -7.27 -18.45 39.31
N ARG A 77 -8.38 -19.17 39.46
CA ARG A 77 -8.72 -19.90 40.68
C ARG A 77 -9.08 -21.33 40.33
N GLU A 78 -8.39 -22.31 40.91
CA GLU A 78 -8.63 -23.75 40.66
C GLU A 78 -8.65 -24.11 39.15
N GLY A 79 -7.85 -23.41 38.35
CA GLY A 79 -7.78 -23.59 36.89
C GLY A 79 -8.86 -22.85 36.08
N LEU A 80 -9.80 -22.17 36.72
CA LEU A 80 -10.87 -21.39 36.06
C LEU A 80 -10.62 -19.88 36.15
N PRO A 81 -10.77 -19.13 35.03
CA PRO A 81 -10.67 -17.68 35.06
C PRO A 81 -11.94 -17.07 35.66
N VAL A 82 -11.80 -16.32 36.75
CA VAL A 82 -12.87 -15.53 37.37
C VAL A 82 -12.60 -14.06 37.10
N GLY A 83 -13.55 -13.39 36.44
CA GLY A 83 -13.46 -11.98 36.08
C GLY A 83 -14.27 -11.07 37.01
N SER A 84 -13.80 -9.85 37.21
CA SER A 84 -14.60 -8.77 37.80
C SER A 84 -15.53 -8.11 36.79
N ASP A 85 -16.33 -7.15 37.26
CA ASP A 85 -17.09 -6.25 36.40
C ASP A 85 -16.18 -5.42 35.49
N TRP A 86 -16.73 -4.96 34.37
CA TRP A 86 -16.00 -4.14 33.41
C TRP A 86 -15.95 -2.68 33.84
N VAL A 87 -14.78 -2.06 33.67
CA VAL A 87 -14.61 -0.61 33.72
C VAL A 87 -14.42 -0.10 32.30
N GLU A 88 -15.27 0.82 31.87
CA GLU A 88 -15.24 1.38 30.52
C GLU A 88 -14.67 2.80 30.55
N GLY A 89 -14.02 3.17 29.46
CA GLY A 89 -13.51 4.51 29.21
C GLY A 89 -13.62 4.82 27.72
N SER A 90 -13.85 6.10 27.40
CA SER A 90 -13.97 6.56 26.02
C SER A 90 -13.29 7.90 25.77
N LEU A 91 -12.69 8.06 24.59
CA LEU A 91 -12.27 9.34 24.03
C LEU A 91 -13.34 9.82 23.04
N PRO A 92 -13.77 11.09 23.15
CA PRO A 92 -14.74 11.65 22.21
C PRO A 92 -14.12 11.77 20.80
N PRO A 93 -14.95 11.86 19.75
CA PRO A 93 -14.49 12.20 18.41
C PRO A 93 -13.70 13.50 18.37
N LEU A 94 -12.73 13.59 17.45
CA LEU A 94 -12.01 14.84 17.21
C LEU A 94 -12.98 15.94 16.73
N PRO A 95 -12.79 17.20 17.17
CA PRO A 95 -13.71 18.28 16.86
C PRO A 95 -13.72 18.60 15.36
N GLY A 96 -14.86 19.03 14.86
CA GLY A 96 -15.06 19.49 13.49
C GLY A 96 -16.51 19.40 13.06
N ALA A 97 -16.92 20.28 12.13
CA ALA A 97 -18.28 20.28 11.61
C ALA A 97 -18.56 19.02 10.77
N ALA A 98 -19.82 18.60 10.72
CA ALA A 98 -20.25 17.47 9.91
C ALA A 98 -19.87 17.67 8.43
N GLU A 99 -19.55 16.58 7.74
CA GLU A 99 -19.24 16.54 6.31
C GLU A 99 -18.05 17.40 5.84
N THR A 100 -17.28 18.01 6.75
CA THR A 100 -16.06 18.76 6.41
C THR A 100 -14.83 17.88 6.24
N SER A 101 -14.89 16.64 6.76
CA SER A 101 -13.77 15.69 6.71
C SER A 101 -13.49 15.24 5.28
N VAL A 102 -12.22 14.96 4.99
CA VAL A 102 -11.82 14.43 3.68
C VAL A 102 -12.42 13.05 3.44
N THR A 103 -12.62 12.72 2.18
CA THR A 103 -13.17 11.43 1.74
C THR A 103 -12.28 10.81 0.68
N ASN A 104 -12.47 9.50 0.43
CA ASN A 104 -11.78 8.76 -0.62
C ASN A 104 -10.24 8.87 -0.56
N LEU A 105 -9.68 8.75 0.65
CA LEU A 105 -8.24 8.73 0.84
C LEU A 105 -7.64 7.48 0.19
N SER A 106 -6.72 7.67 -0.73
CA SER A 106 -5.93 6.60 -1.34
C SER A 106 -4.45 6.95 -1.25
N CYS A 107 -3.65 6.03 -0.74
CA CYS A 107 -2.21 6.18 -0.62
C CYS A 107 -1.52 5.01 -1.31
N VAL A 108 -0.40 5.30 -1.97
CA VAL A 108 0.44 4.34 -2.68
C VAL A 108 1.90 4.65 -2.39
N THR A 109 2.69 3.61 -2.10
CA THR A 109 4.13 3.71 -1.96
C THR A 109 4.83 3.09 -3.17
N HIS A 110 5.95 3.69 -3.56
CA HIS A 110 6.81 3.20 -4.64
C HIS A 110 8.26 3.19 -4.18
N ILE A 111 8.98 2.11 -4.50
CA ILE A 111 10.43 2.01 -4.29
C ILE A 111 11.11 2.71 -5.47
N THR A 112 11.88 3.77 -5.20
CA THR A 112 12.66 4.51 -6.19
C THR A 112 14.15 4.16 -6.04
N PRO A 113 14.92 4.02 -7.14
CA PRO A 113 16.37 3.85 -7.04
C PRO A 113 17.00 5.08 -6.37
N PRO A 114 17.92 4.92 -5.40
CA PRO A 114 18.71 3.71 -5.08
C PRO A 114 18.10 2.73 -4.06
N GLY A 115 16.83 2.88 -3.69
CA GLY A 115 16.12 2.04 -2.71
C GLY A 115 15.22 2.81 -1.74
N ASN A 116 15.01 4.10 -1.97
CA ASN A 116 14.17 4.93 -1.11
C ASN A 116 12.69 4.65 -1.39
N VAL A 117 11.84 4.89 -0.40
CA VAL A 117 10.39 4.76 -0.56
C VAL A 117 9.77 6.14 -0.70
N SER A 118 9.05 6.36 -1.79
CA SER A 118 8.19 7.51 -1.98
C SER A 118 6.75 7.17 -1.55
N LEU A 119 6.01 8.16 -1.07
CA LEU A 119 4.62 8.03 -0.66
C LEU A 119 3.78 9.09 -1.39
N ARG A 120 2.75 8.64 -2.09
CA ARG A 120 1.77 9.51 -2.76
C ARG A 120 0.39 9.23 -2.18
N CYS A 121 -0.26 10.28 -1.68
CA CYS A 121 -1.62 10.20 -1.15
C CYS A 121 -2.53 11.20 -1.87
N THR A 122 -3.76 10.78 -2.14
CA THR A 122 -4.80 11.58 -2.81
C THR A 122 -6.10 11.49 -2.01
N TRP A 123 -6.88 12.56 -1.99
CA TRP A 123 -8.17 12.61 -1.30
C TRP A 123 -9.11 13.60 -1.96
N LEU A 124 -10.39 13.50 -1.63
CA LEU A 124 -11.42 14.45 -2.00
C LEU A 124 -11.78 15.33 -0.80
N PRO A 125 -11.93 16.65 -0.98
CA PRO A 125 -12.48 17.54 0.04
C PRO A 125 -13.87 17.08 0.50
N GLY A 126 -14.19 17.31 1.77
CA GLY A 126 -15.53 17.01 2.30
C GLY A 126 -16.62 17.81 1.61
N GLN A 127 -17.81 17.24 1.47
CA GLN A 127 -18.96 17.91 0.83
C GLN A 127 -19.37 19.20 1.55
N GLY A 128 -19.26 19.21 2.89
CA GLY A 128 -19.52 20.38 3.73
C GLY A 128 -18.30 21.28 3.93
N ALA A 129 -17.14 20.98 3.32
CA ALA A 129 -15.93 21.75 3.53
C ALA A 129 -15.98 23.09 2.77
N PRO A 130 -15.79 24.24 3.44
CA PRO A 130 -15.73 25.54 2.80
C PRO A 130 -14.66 25.63 1.70
N GLU A 131 -14.87 26.49 0.70
CA GLU A 131 -13.93 26.67 -0.42
C GLU A 131 -12.54 27.20 0.01
N ASP A 132 -12.46 27.89 1.15
CA ASP A 132 -11.20 28.44 1.70
C ASP A 132 -10.41 27.40 2.51
N THR A 133 -10.91 26.16 2.59
CA THR A 133 -10.27 25.10 3.37
C THR A 133 -8.87 24.77 2.86
N LYS A 134 -7.90 24.72 3.77
CA LYS A 134 -6.55 24.19 3.51
C LYS A 134 -6.36 22.90 4.29
N TYR A 135 -5.94 21.84 3.59
CA TYR A 135 -5.66 20.54 4.19
C TYR A 135 -4.16 20.33 4.36
N PHE A 136 -3.76 19.68 5.44
CA PHE A 136 -2.36 19.32 5.71
C PHE A 136 -2.29 17.85 6.06
N LEU A 137 -1.35 17.14 5.43
CA LEU A 137 -1.18 15.70 5.59
C LEU A 137 0.08 15.43 6.40
N PHE A 138 -0.06 14.54 7.39
CA PHE A 138 1.01 14.00 8.20
C PHE A 138 1.02 12.48 8.06
N TYR A 139 2.21 11.90 8.00
CA TYR A 139 2.36 10.45 8.11
C TYR A 139 3.20 10.07 9.32
N ARG A 140 2.91 8.90 9.91
CA ARG A 140 3.70 8.33 11.00
C ARG A 140 3.91 6.84 10.77
N LEU A 141 5.14 6.38 11.01
CA LEU A 141 5.49 4.97 10.95
C LEU A 141 5.30 4.29 12.31
N VAL A 142 4.75 3.08 12.25
CA VAL A 142 4.54 2.24 13.41
C VAL A 142 5.10 0.87 13.10
N PHE A 143 6.14 0.51 13.85
CA PHE A 143 6.73 -0.82 13.78
C PHE A 143 5.90 -1.76 14.66
N PRO A 144 5.61 -2.98 14.20
CA PRO A 144 4.96 -3.97 15.05
C PRO A 144 5.88 -4.26 16.25
N PRO A 145 5.32 -4.55 17.43
CA PRO A 145 6.12 -5.20 18.47
C PRO A 145 6.60 -6.54 17.90
N PHE A 146 7.92 -6.72 17.77
CA PHE A 146 8.53 -7.89 17.11
C PHE A 146 7.81 -9.21 17.47
N PRO A 147 7.31 -9.97 16.47
CA PRO A 147 6.82 -11.33 16.68
C PRO A 147 8.04 -12.21 16.98
N GLY A 148 8.23 -12.51 18.26
CA GLY A 148 9.48 -13.05 18.81
C GLY A 148 9.65 -12.72 20.29
N SER A 149 8.92 -11.72 20.78
CA SER A 149 8.61 -11.60 22.21
C SER A 149 7.43 -12.50 22.62
N SER A 150 7.46 -13.77 22.19
CA SER A 150 7.00 -14.80 23.11
C SER A 150 7.83 -14.63 24.37
N ALA A 151 7.19 -14.45 25.52
CA ALA A 151 7.84 -14.60 26.79
C ALA A 151 8.41 -16.03 26.87
N PHE A 152 9.62 -16.21 26.34
CA PHE A 152 10.45 -17.36 26.67
C PHE A 152 11.11 -16.99 27.97
N LEU A 153 10.75 -17.75 29.01
CA LEU A 153 11.34 -17.74 30.33
C LEU A 153 12.87 -17.81 30.20
N SER A 154 13.56 -16.69 30.45
CA SER A 154 14.91 -16.73 30.99
C SER A 154 15.04 -15.70 32.09
N GLU A 155 15.16 -16.21 33.32
CA GLU A 155 15.42 -15.46 34.54
C GLU A 155 16.87 -14.96 34.57
N HIS A 156 17.25 -14.07 33.66
CA HIS A 156 18.50 -13.31 33.80
C HIS A 156 18.22 -11.81 33.79
N PRO A 157 18.80 -11.05 34.73
CA PRO A 157 18.48 -9.66 34.94
C PRO A 157 18.95 -8.84 33.73
N VAL A 158 18.01 -8.37 32.92
CA VAL A 158 18.29 -7.39 31.88
C VAL A 158 18.62 -6.08 32.59
N SER A 159 19.87 -5.63 32.43
CA SER A 159 20.38 -4.33 32.89
C SER A 159 19.42 -3.18 32.54
N PRO A 160 19.28 -2.14 33.40
CA PRO A 160 18.27 -1.08 33.26
C PRO A 160 18.60 -0.02 32.19
N ALA A 161 19.54 -0.29 31.29
CA ALA A 161 20.00 0.66 30.28
C ALA A 161 19.73 0.10 28.89
N PHE A 162 18.54 0.35 28.34
CA PHE A 162 18.27 0.64 26.92
C PHE A 162 16.74 0.78 26.75
N PRO A 163 16.15 1.97 26.89
CA PRO A 163 14.83 2.19 26.33
C PRO A 163 14.99 2.20 24.81
N PHE A 164 14.56 1.15 24.10
CA PHE A 164 14.33 1.25 22.66
C PHE A 164 13.15 2.21 22.44
N ARG A 165 13.44 3.50 22.50
CA ARG A 165 12.59 4.56 22.01
C ARG A 165 12.75 4.52 20.50
N TYR A 166 12.00 3.65 19.81
CA TYR A 166 11.75 3.86 18.40
C TYR A 166 11.08 5.23 18.31
N GLU A 167 11.83 6.25 17.92
CA GLU A 167 11.27 7.57 17.66
C GLU A 167 10.28 7.40 16.53
N ALA A 168 8.99 7.49 16.84
CA ALA A 168 7.94 7.43 15.85
C ALA A 168 8.02 8.71 15.02
N HIS A 169 8.79 8.67 13.93
CA HIS A 169 8.92 9.80 13.01
C HIS A 169 7.54 10.15 12.47
N THR A 170 7.10 11.36 12.80
CA THR A 170 5.91 11.98 12.24
C THR A 170 6.39 13.12 11.37
N GLU A 171 5.98 13.11 10.11
CA GLU A 171 6.41 14.11 9.14
C GLU A 171 5.20 14.76 8.48
N GLU A 172 5.28 16.07 8.28
CA GLU A 172 4.32 16.83 7.50
C GLU A 172 4.70 16.82 6.02
N CYS A 173 3.71 16.76 5.15
CA CYS A 173 3.93 16.87 3.73
C CYS A 173 4.26 18.29 3.30
N HIS A 174 5.25 18.44 2.43
CA HIS A 174 5.66 19.74 1.87
C HIS A 174 5.26 19.92 0.40
N THR A 175 5.04 18.83 -0.35
CA THR A 175 4.77 18.88 -1.79
C THR A 175 3.33 18.51 -2.08
N TYR A 176 2.48 19.51 -2.35
CA TYR A 176 1.07 19.31 -2.63
C TYR A 176 0.71 19.62 -4.08
N SER A 177 -0.26 18.88 -4.62
CA SER A 177 -1.05 19.31 -5.77
C SER A 177 -2.42 19.80 -5.29
N LYS A 178 -2.98 20.76 -6.02
CA LYS A 178 -4.15 21.50 -5.58
C LYS A 178 -5.27 21.45 -6.61
N ASP A 179 -6.49 21.58 -6.12
CA ASP A 179 -7.66 21.73 -6.97
C ASP A 179 -7.85 23.17 -7.49
N LYS A 180 -8.94 23.38 -8.25
CA LYS A 180 -9.30 24.70 -8.80
C LYS A 180 -9.57 25.79 -7.76
N TRP A 181 -9.84 25.41 -6.50
CA TRP A 181 -10.02 26.33 -5.37
C TRP A 181 -8.73 26.47 -4.54
N ASN A 182 -7.59 26.02 -5.06
CA ASN A 182 -6.29 26.06 -4.40
C ASN A 182 -6.29 25.25 -3.08
N ARG A 183 -7.16 24.25 -2.93
CA ARG A 183 -7.17 23.33 -1.78
C ARG A 183 -6.23 22.17 -2.06
N ASN A 184 -5.47 21.73 -1.07
CA ASN A 184 -4.58 20.58 -1.21
C ASN A 184 -5.43 19.30 -1.35
N THR A 185 -5.22 18.52 -2.42
CA THR A 185 -5.97 17.27 -2.70
C THR A 185 -5.04 16.08 -2.98
N GLU A 186 -3.75 16.34 -3.13
CA GLU A 186 -2.73 15.31 -3.29
C GLU A 186 -1.46 15.77 -2.58
N CYS A 187 -0.76 14.83 -1.95
CA CYS A 187 0.53 15.02 -1.31
C CYS A 187 1.55 14.00 -1.84
N ARG A 188 2.80 14.42 -1.97
CA ARG A 188 3.94 13.57 -2.33
C ARG A 188 5.11 13.74 -1.37
N PHE A 189 5.59 12.63 -0.84
CA PHE A 189 6.90 12.51 -0.20
C PHE A 189 7.86 11.84 -1.17
N SER A 190 8.89 12.55 -1.61
CA SER A 190 9.90 12.01 -2.54
C SER A 190 10.79 10.96 -1.87
N SER A 191 11.04 11.13 -0.57
CA SER A 191 11.79 10.21 0.28
C SER A 191 11.13 10.16 1.65
N THR A 192 10.95 8.96 2.18
CA THR A 192 10.35 8.72 3.50
C THR A 192 11.30 7.90 4.36
N HIS A 193 10.99 7.78 5.64
CA HIS A 193 11.67 6.83 6.54
C HIS A 193 11.13 5.39 6.42
N ILE A 194 10.24 5.11 5.45
CA ILE A 194 9.71 3.77 5.21
C ILE A 194 10.82 2.89 4.64
N LYS A 195 11.11 1.77 5.30
CA LYS A 195 12.06 0.78 4.81
C LYS A 195 11.37 -0.24 3.93
N PRO A 196 11.86 -0.52 2.71
CA PRO A 196 11.26 -1.54 1.85
C PRO A 196 11.49 -2.94 2.44
N GLY A 197 10.59 -3.88 2.15
CA GLY A 197 10.73 -5.28 2.57
C GLY A 197 10.28 -5.60 4.00
N GLU A 198 10.13 -4.60 4.87
CA GLU A 198 9.59 -4.80 6.23
C GLU A 198 8.13 -5.29 6.17
N ILE A 199 7.80 -6.26 7.02
CA ILE A 199 6.49 -6.93 7.07
C ILE A 199 5.70 -6.38 8.27
N ASP A 200 4.39 -6.20 8.11
CA ASP A 200 3.45 -5.78 9.15
C ASP A 200 3.70 -4.40 9.79
N ASN A 201 4.53 -3.58 9.16
CA ASN A 201 4.60 -2.16 9.46
C ASN A 201 3.27 -1.48 9.12
N LEU A 202 2.85 -0.59 10.02
CA LEU A 202 1.68 0.25 9.80
C LEU A 202 2.12 1.67 9.47
N ILE A 203 1.49 2.23 8.45
CA ILE A 203 1.63 3.64 8.06
C ILE A 203 0.33 4.33 8.47
N VAL A 204 0.44 5.27 9.40
CA VAL A 204 -0.67 6.11 9.79
C VAL A 204 -0.66 7.36 8.94
N ILE A 205 -1.80 7.67 8.33
CA ILE A 205 -2.04 8.92 7.62
C ILE A 205 -3.03 9.75 8.42
N HIS A 206 -2.69 11.00 8.68
CA HIS A 206 -3.56 11.99 9.30
C HIS A 206 -3.70 13.20 8.39
N ILE A 207 -4.93 13.59 8.11
CA ILE A 207 -5.22 14.81 7.37
C ILE A 207 -6.03 15.72 8.27
N ASN A 208 -5.50 16.89 8.57
CA ASN A 208 -6.25 17.95 9.24
C ASN A 208 -6.62 19.03 8.20
N GLY A 209 -7.40 20.02 8.64
CA GLY A 209 -7.65 21.19 7.81
C GLY A 209 -7.97 22.42 8.63
N SER A 210 -7.81 23.58 7.99
CA SER A 210 -8.17 24.88 8.54
C SER A 210 -9.03 25.65 7.54
N SER A 211 -10.02 26.37 8.06
CA SER A 211 -10.88 27.29 7.32
C SER A 211 -11.28 28.42 8.27
N LYS A 212 -11.58 29.61 7.71
CA LYS A 212 -12.12 30.73 8.47
C LYS A 212 -13.60 30.55 8.81
N ARG A 213 -14.30 29.67 8.08
CA ARG A 213 -15.76 29.53 8.11
C ARG A 213 -16.25 28.34 8.96
N ALA A 214 -15.46 27.28 9.06
CA ALA A 214 -15.83 26.09 9.82
C ALA A 214 -14.60 25.37 10.38
N ALA A 215 -14.76 24.71 11.53
CA ALA A 215 -13.79 23.75 12.03
C ALA A 215 -13.83 22.50 11.15
N ILE A 216 -12.70 22.11 10.58
CA ILE A 216 -12.60 20.97 9.66
C ILE A 216 -12.33 19.70 10.46
N LYS A 217 -13.21 18.71 10.34
CA LYS A 217 -13.08 17.43 11.03
C LYS A 217 -11.86 16.66 10.48
N PRO A 218 -10.83 16.38 11.30
CA PRO A 218 -9.67 15.64 10.84
C PRO A 218 -10.02 14.21 10.43
N PHE A 219 -9.18 13.61 9.61
CA PHE A 219 -9.31 12.23 9.18
C PHE A 219 -8.04 11.46 9.52
N GLN A 220 -8.19 10.18 9.88
CA GLN A 220 -7.07 9.28 10.15
C GLN A 220 -7.36 7.91 9.57
N GLN A 221 -6.37 7.32 8.92
CA GLN A 221 -6.44 5.96 8.40
C GLN A 221 -5.10 5.24 8.58
N LEU A 222 -5.18 3.95 8.88
CA LEU A 222 -4.04 3.07 9.04
C LEU A 222 -3.95 2.19 7.80
N PHE A 223 -2.76 2.10 7.22
CA PHE A 223 -2.46 1.21 6.12
C PHE A 223 -1.39 0.21 6.55
N ASN A 224 -1.60 -1.07 6.25
CA ASN A 224 -0.47 -1.99 6.23
C ASN A 224 0.45 -1.58 5.07
N GLN A 225 1.74 -1.44 5.33
CA GLN A 225 2.73 -1.03 4.32
C GLN A 225 2.62 -1.88 3.06
N ASN A 226 2.42 -3.18 3.22
CA ASN A 226 2.31 -4.16 2.14
C ASN A 226 1.07 -3.93 1.27
N ALA A 227 0.00 -3.44 1.88
CA ALA A 227 -1.28 -3.24 1.20
C ALA A 227 -1.30 -1.97 0.34
N ILE A 228 -0.33 -1.06 0.52
CA ILE A 228 -0.21 0.17 -0.28
C ILE A 228 1.04 0.25 -1.14
N GLU A 229 1.91 -0.78 -1.09
CA GLU A 229 3.06 -0.89 -1.96
C GLU A 229 2.63 -1.25 -3.39
N LYS A 230 2.94 -0.38 -4.34
CA LYS A 230 2.74 -0.64 -5.76
C LYS A 230 4.05 -1.07 -6.41
N VAL A 231 4.04 -2.29 -6.94
CA VAL A 231 5.21 -2.91 -7.57
C VAL A 231 5.68 -2.10 -8.77
N ASN A 232 6.99 -1.97 -8.93
CA ASN A 232 7.58 -1.36 -10.11
C ASN A 232 7.40 -2.23 -11.36
N ILE A 233 7.40 -1.62 -12.53
CA ILE A 233 7.43 -2.38 -13.79
C ILE A 233 8.70 -3.26 -13.88
N PRO A 234 8.65 -4.41 -14.57
CA PRO A 234 9.86 -5.19 -14.87
C PRO A 234 10.90 -4.35 -15.59
N ARG A 235 12.19 -4.62 -15.34
CA ARG A 235 13.29 -3.90 -15.97
C ARG A 235 13.85 -4.66 -17.15
N ASN A 236 14.56 -3.97 -18.04
CA ASN A 236 15.33 -4.57 -19.14
C ASN A 236 14.50 -5.60 -19.95
N ILE A 237 13.27 -5.21 -20.32
CA ILE A 237 12.37 -6.04 -21.10
C ILE A 237 12.92 -6.15 -22.53
N SER A 238 13.31 -7.36 -22.93
CA SER A 238 13.75 -7.70 -24.27
C SER A 238 12.77 -8.69 -24.89
N ILE A 239 12.34 -8.43 -26.11
CA ILE A 239 11.44 -9.31 -26.84
C ILE A 239 11.97 -9.47 -28.26
N SER A 240 12.22 -10.71 -28.66
CA SER A 240 12.69 -11.07 -29.99
C SER A 240 11.82 -12.17 -30.61
N LEU A 241 11.91 -12.28 -31.93
CA LEU A 241 11.35 -13.39 -32.69
C LEU A 241 12.50 -14.25 -33.22
N GLU A 242 12.56 -15.49 -32.75
CA GLU A 242 13.55 -16.47 -33.19
C GLU A 242 12.82 -17.60 -33.91
N GLN A 243 13.04 -17.70 -35.22
CA GLN A 243 12.41 -18.68 -36.10
C GLN A 243 10.87 -18.58 -36.09
N ASN A 244 10.20 -19.30 -35.18
CA ASN A 244 8.74 -19.33 -35.03
C ASN A 244 8.29 -19.12 -33.57
N ASP A 245 9.22 -18.72 -32.71
CA ASP A 245 8.96 -18.48 -31.30
C ASP A 245 9.25 -17.03 -30.94
N LEU A 246 8.37 -16.49 -30.12
CA LEU A 246 8.55 -15.24 -29.42
C LEU A 246 9.31 -15.54 -28.13
N LEU A 247 10.49 -14.97 -28.00
CA LEU A 247 11.31 -15.04 -26.80
C LEU A 247 11.23 -13.69 -26.08
N ALA A 248 10.75 -13.72 -24.84
CA ALA A 248 10.70 -12.55 -23.98
C ALA A 248 11.53 -12.80 -22.72
N THR A 249 12.37 -11.84 -22.37
CA THR A 249 13.18 -11.86 -21.14
C THR A 249 13.08 -10.51 -20.45
N TRP A 250 13.14 -10.51 -19.13
CA TRP A 250 13.13 -9.29 -18.32
C TRP A 250 13.82 -9.52 -16.97
N GLU A 251 14.26 -8.44 -16.36
CA GLU A 251 14.73 -8.42 -14.98
C GLU A 251 13.58 -8.14 -14.01
N LYS A 252 13.75 -8.60 -12.77
CA LYS A 252 12.79 -8.32 -11.70
C LYS A 252 12.65 -6.80 -11.45
N PRO A 253 11.49 -6.36 -10.95
CA PRO A 253 11.30 -4.98 -10.50
C PRO A 253 12.33 -4.53 -9.45
N ILE A 254 12.54 -3.21 -9.35
CA ILE A 254 13.36 -2.63 -8.27
C ILE A 254 12.65 -2.90 -6.93
N SER A 255 13.26 -3.76 -6.12
CA SER A 255 12.71 -4.24 -4.87
C SER A 255 13.77 -5.04 -4.09
N PRO A 256 13.72 -5.09 -2.75
CA PRO A 256 14.60 -5.96 -1.96
C PRO A 256 14.26 -7.45 -2.10
N PHE A 257 13.07 -7.80 -2.61
CA PHE A 257 12.67 -9.20 -2.77
C PHE A 257 13.43 -9.92 -3.89
N HIS A 258 13.58 -11.23 -3.72
CA HIS A 258 14.14 -12.14 -4.73
C HIS A 258 13.19 -12.40 -5.90
N GLU A 259 13.67 -13.03 -6.97
CA GLU A 259 12.93 -13.21 -8.24
C GLU A 259 11.67 -14.08 -8.08
N GLU A 260 11.74 -15.12 -7.25
CA GLU A 260 10.65 -16.03 -6.92
C GLU A 260 9.44 -15.33 -6.26
N CYS A 261 9.66 -14.14 -5.70
CA CYS A 261 8.62 -13.33 -5.09
C CYS A 261 7.82 -12.49 -6.09
N PHE A 262 8.07 -12.63 -7.39
CA PHE A 262 7.34 -11.92 -8.44
C PHE A 262 6.52 -12.86 -9.31
N GLU A 263 5.31 -12.43 -9.61
CA GLU A 263 4.48 -12.98 -10.68
C GLU A 263 4.22 -11.90 -11.73
N TYR A 264 4.11 -12.32 -12.98
CA TYR A 264 3.99 -11.43 -14.13
C TYR A 264 2.73 -11.74 -14.92
N GLU A 265 2.14 -10.70 -15.49
CA GLU A 265 1.15 -10.83 -16.55
C GLU A 265 1.73 -10.32 -17.86
N PHE A 266 1.62 -11.16 -18.89
CA PHE A 266 2.11 -10.91 -20.22
C PHE A 266 0.92 -10.74 -21.16
N TYR A 267 0.71 -9.52 -21.63
CA TYR A 267 -0.37 -9.16 -22.53
C TYR A 267 0.13 -9.08 -23.97
N LEU A 268 -0.47 -9.88 -24.84
CA LEU A 268 -0.12 -10.01 -26.25
C LEU A 268 -1.34 -9.74 -27.12
N ILE A 269 -1.18 -8.92 -28.15
CA ILE A 269 -2.19 -8.72 -29.20
C ILE A 269 -1.56 -9.09 -30.54
N ASN A 270 -2.19 -10.01 -31.28
CA ASN A 270 -1.92 -10.18 -32.70
C ASN A 270 -2.65 -9.08 -33.47
N LEU A 271 -1.91 -8.17 -34.11
CA LEU A 271 -2.49 -7.02 -34.80
C LEU A 271 -3.16 -7.38 -36.14
N LYS A 272 -2.84 -8.54 -36.71
CA LYS A 272 -3.45 -9.05 -37.94
C LYS A 272 -4.80 -9.69 -37.68
N SER A 273 -4.92 -10.53 -36.64
CA SER A 273 -6.18 -11.21 -36.30
C SER A 273 -7.02 -10.47 -35.25
N GLY A 274 -6.43 -9.51 -34.54
CA GLY A 274 -7.06 -8.84 -33.39
C GLY A 274 -7.13 -9.69 -32.12
N ASN A 275 -6.58 -10.92 -32.13
CA ASN A 275 -6.62 -11.82 -30.98
C ASN A 275 -5.78 -11.27 -29.82
N LYS A 276 -6.34 -11.29 -28.61
CA LYS A 276 -5.76 -10.75 -27.36
C LYS A 276 -5.62 -11.86 -26.34
N GLN A 277 -4.46 -11.93 -25.69
CA GLN A 277 -4.16 -12.94 -24.67
C GLN A 277 -3.44 -12.31 -23.48
N ILE A 278 -3.81 -12.74 -22.27
CA ILE A 278 -3.09 -12.43 -21.03
C ILE A 278 -2.62 -13.75 -20.43
N LEU A 279 -1.31 -13.88 -20.26
CA LEU A 279 -0.65 -15.08 -19.73
C LEU A 279 -0.01 -14.76 -18.39
N LYS A 280 -0.16 -15.66 -17.41
CA LYS A 280 0.48 -15.54 -16.09
C LYS A 280 1.78 -16.32 -16.09
N ILE A 281 2.85 -15.68 -15.62
CA ILE A 281 4.22 -16.18 -15.71
C ILE A 281 4.91 -15.99 -14.36
N SER A 282 5.64 -16.99 -13.90
CA SER A 282 6.38 -16.96 -12.62
C SER A 282 7.90 -17.00 -12.81
N SER A 283 8.36 -16.84 -14.04
CA SER A 283 9.78 -16.77 -14.42
C SER A 283 10.06 -15.45 -15.12
N ASN A 284 11.33 -15.07 -15.16
CA ASN A 284 11.87 -13.89 -15.83
C ASN A 284 12.10 -14.10 -17.34
N SER A 285 11.72 -15.27 -17.85
CA SER A 285 11.79 -15.59 -19.27
C SER A 285 10.51 -16.31 -19.71
N PHE A 286 10.14 -16.11 -20.97
CA PHE A 286 8.96 -16.69 -21.56
C PHE A 286 9.15 -16.98 -23.05
N ARG A 287 8.67 -18.14 -23.48
CA ARG A 287 8.71 -18.57 -24.87
C ARG A 287 7.31 -18.94 -25.33
N LEU A 288 6.87 -18.36 -26.44
CA LEU A 288 5.56 -18.64 -27.02
C LEU A 288 5.66 -18.85 -28.53
N ARG A 289 5.06 -19.92 -29.03
CA ARG A 289 4.99 -20.16 -30.47
C ARG A 289 3.98 -19.21 -31.11
N VAL A 290 4.40 -18.46 -32.12
CA VAL A 290 3.60 -17.41 -32.77
C VAL A 290 3.65 -17.50 -34.29
N ASP A 291 2.74 -16.80 -34.96
CA ASP A 291 2.78 -16.62 -36.41
C ASP A 291 3.70 -15.46 -36.77
N VAL A 292 4.88 -15.77 -37.29
CA VAL A 292 5.91 -14.78 -37.68
C VAL A 292 5.46 -13.84 -38.81
N SER A 293 4.38 -14.19 -39.52
CA SER A 293 3.79 -13.32 -40.55
C SER A 293 2.92 -12.20 -39.98
N SER A 294 2.64 -12.25 -38.67
CA SER A 294 1.85 -11.26 -37.94
C SER A 294 2.74 -10.30 -37.16
N ARG A 295 2.27 -9.05 -37.00
CA ARG A 295 2.84 -8.08 -36.07
C ARG A 295 2.11 -8.16 -34.74
N TYR A 296 2.84 -8.05 -33.65
CA TYR A 296 2.32 -8.16 -32.29
C TYR A 296 2.58 -6.89 -31.49
N SER A 297 1.67 -6.56 -30.58
CA SER A 297 1.89 -5.54 -29.54
C SER A 297 1.88 -6.21 -28.17
N ILE A 298 2.89 -5.90 -27.35
CA ILE A 298 3.14 -6.61 -26.09
C ILE A 298 3.28 -5.61 -24.95
N ARG A 299 2.74 -5.98 -23.79
CA ARG A 299 2.96 -5.30 -22.52
C ARG A 299 3.16 -6.32 -21.41
N ILE A 300 3.97 -5.98 -20.42
CA ILE A 300 4.25 -6.84 -19.26
C ILE A 300 4.04 -6.02 -18.00
N ARG A 301 3.48 -6.63 -16.96
CA ARG A 301 3.37 -6.05 -15.61
C ARG A 301 3.73 -7.08 -14.55
N ALA A 302 4.09 -6.61 -13.36
CA ALA A 302 4.50 -7.44 -12.24
C ALA A 302 3.58 -7.25 -11.02
N ASN A 303 3.52 -8.26 -10.16
CA ASN A 303 2.98 -8.19 -8.81
C ASN A 303 3.81 -9.11 -7.90
N HIS A 304 3.59 -9.01 -6.59
CA HIS A 304 4.12 -9.95 -5.63
C HIS A 304 3.41 -11.29 -5.73
N ASN A 305 4.22 -12.34 -5.75
CA ASN A 305 3.74 -13.70 -5.64
C ASN A 305 3.29 -13.96 -4.19
N HIS A 306 2.12 -14.58 -4.05
CA HIS A 306 1.51 -14.96 -2.76
C HIS A 306 2.42 -15.82 -1.85
N ILE A 307 3.44 -16.49 -2.41
CA ILE A 307 4.43 -17.28 -1.68
C ILE A 307 5.22 -16.41 -0.68
N CYS A 308 5.62 -15.20 -1.09
CA CYS A 308 6.44 -14.33 -0.24
C CYS A 308 5.60 -13.34 0.57
N ARG A 309 4.50 -12.86 0.00
CA ARG A 309 3.68 -11.81 0.60
C ARG A 309 2.27 -11.84 0.02
N ALA A 310 1.29 -11.36 0.80
CA ALA A 310 -0.05 -11.13 0.29
C ALA A 310 -0.02 -10.32 -1.02
N ARG A 311 -0.83 -10.75 -1.99
CA ARG A 311 -0.94 -10.06 -3.28
C ARG A 311 -1.32 -8.60 -3.07
N GLY A 312 -0.51 -7.69 -3.62
CA GLY A 312 -0.73 -6.26 -3.55
C GLY A 312 -1.23 -5.68 -4.88
N PHE A 313 -0.85 -4.44 -5.14
CA PHE A 313 -1.15 -3.78 -6.41
C PHE A 313 -0.26 -4.30 -7.53
N TRP A 314 -0.87 -4.61 -8.66
CA TRP A 314 -0.15 -4.77 -9.92
C TRP A 314 0.62 -3.48 -10.26
N SER A 315 1.80 -3.64 -10.83
CA SER A 315 2.50 -2.55 -11.48
C SER A 315 1.64 -1.97 -12.61
N ASP A 316 1.99 -0.76 -13.04
CA ASP A 316 1.53 -0.29 -14.34
C ASP A 316 1.99 -1.26 -15.44
N TRP A 317 1.30 -1.26 -16.56
CA TRP A 317 1.79 -1.98 -17.73
C TRP A 317 3.06 -1.31 -18.25
N SER A 318 4.02 -2.12 -18.73
CA SER A 318 5.16 -1.60 -19.47
C SER A 318 4.71 -0.81 -20.69
N GLU A 319 5.65 -0.04 -21.24
CA GLU A 319 5.51 0.51 -22.58
C GLU A 319 5.20 -0.59 -23.59
N THR A 320 4.53 -0.19 -24.67
CA THR A 320 4.09 -1.13 -25.70
C THR A 320 5.27 -1.48 -26.61
N ILE A 321 5.62 -2.75 -26.64
CA ILE A 321 6.69 -3.27 -27.50
C ILE A 321 6.05 -3.92 -28.72
N TYR A 322 6.53 -3.56 -29.91
CA TYR A 322 6.06 -4.13 -31.17
C TYR A 322 7.10 -5.06 -31.77
N VAL A 323 6.69 -6.26 -32.18
CA VAL A 323 7.55 -7.25 -32.83
C VAL A 323 6.85 -7.87 -34.04
N GLY A 324 7.63 -8.37 -35.00
CA GLY A 324 7.12 -8.94 -36.25
C GLY A 324 7.00 -7.92 -37.38
N GLN A 325 6.76 -8.41 -38.60
CA GLN A 325 6.69 -7.57 -39.80
C GLN A 325 5.24 -7.31 -40.22
N ASN A 326 4.97 -6.07 -40.66
CA ASN A 326 3.75 -5.75 -41.38
C ASN A 326 3.89 -6.20 -42.84
N LYS A 327 3.56 -7.46 -43.16
CA LYS A 327 3.59 -7.96 -44.55
C LYS A 327 2.74 -7.12 -45.51
N LEU A 328 1.67 -6.48 -45.01
CA LEU A 328 0.76 -5.68 -45.81
C LEU A 328 1.41 -4.40 -46.36
N GLU A 329 2.25 -3.71 -45.57
CA GLU A 329 2.98 -2.52 -46.03
C GLU A 329 4.01 -2.88 -47.10
N ASN A 330 4.71 -4.01 -46.93
CA ASN A 330 5.64 -4.51 -47.94
C ASN A 330 4.91 -4.85 -49.26
N SER A 331 3.74 -5.49 -49.19
CA SER A 331 2.99 -5.85 -50.39
C SER A 331 2.48 -4.63 -51.16
N ILE A 332 2.02 -3.57 -50.47
CA ILE A 332 1.56 -2.34 -51.11
C ILE A 332 2.73 -1.60 -51.76
N ALA A 333 3.88 -1.51 -51.10
CA ALA A 333 5.09 -0.92 -51.67
C ALA A 333 5.55 -1.65 -52.95
N TRP A 334 5.52 -2.98 -52.97
CA TRP A 334 5.82 -3.77 -54.17
C TRP A 334 4.84 -3.54 -55.30
N ILE A 335 3.53 -3.47 -55.01
CA ILE A 335 2.49 -3.21 -56.01
C ILE A 335 2.67 -1.81 -56.61
N LEU A 336 2.92 -0.78 -55.78
CA LEU A 336 3.17 0.58 -56.23
C LEU A 336 4.45 0.69 -57.09
N ALA A 337 5.53 -0.02 -56.72
CA ALA A 337 6.76 -0.06 -57.50
C ALA A 337 6.54 -0.70 -58.88
N LEU A 338 5.80 -1.81 -58.95
CA LEU A 338 5.43 -2.47 -60.20
C LEU A 338 4.59 -1.57 -61.12
N LEU A 339 3.62 -0.85 -60.54
CA LEU A 339 2.80 0.12 -61.29
C LEU A 339 3.66 1.26 -61.87
N CYS A 340 4.57 1.84 -61.08
CA CYS A 340 5.50 2.88 -61.54
C CYS A 340 6.43 2.43 -62.66
N VAL A 341 6.94 1.18 -62.61
CA VAL A 341 7.77 0.64 -63.68
C VAL A 341 6.96 0.44 -64.96
N SER A 342 5.74 -0.08 -64.85
CA SER A 342 4.86 -0.27 -66.01
C SER A 342 4.46 1.03 -66.71
N SER A 343 4.18 2.10 -65.94
CA SER A 343 3.87 3.41 -66.53
C SER A 343 5.10 3.97 -67.24
N SER A 344 6.28 3.84 -66.63
CA SER A 344 7.52 4.33 -67.23
C SER A 344 7.87 3.60 -68.54
N CYS A 345 7.69 2.28 -68.60
CA CYS A 345 7.89 1.49 -69.82
C CYS A 345 6.90 1.85 -70.93
N THR A 346 5.62 2.08 -70.59
CA THR A 346 4.61 2.49 -71.58
C THR A 346 4.88 3.89 -72.13
N PHE A 347 5.30 4.84 -71.30
CA PHE A 347 5.75 6.16 -71.76
C PHE A 347 6.96 6.07 -72.71
N LEU A 348 7.95 5.24 -72.40
CA LEU A 348 9.09 4.99 -73.28
C LEU A 348 8.68 4.39 -74.63
N LEU A 349 7.78 3.40 -74.64
CA LEU A 349 7.26 2.78 -75.86
C LEU A 349 6.49 3.80 -76.73
N ILE A 350 5.62 4.60 -76.12
CA ILE A 350 4.89 5.66 -76.84
C ILE A 350 5.87 6.69 -77.42
N ALA A 351 6.89 7.10 -76.66
CA ALA A 351 7.90 8.03 -77.14
C ALA A 351 8.74 7.48 -78.30
N ILE A 352 8.96 6.16 -78.37
CA ILE A 352 9.65 5.50 -79.48
C ILE A 352 8.73 5.43 -80.71
N ILE A 353 7.47 5.05 -80.54
CA ILE A 353 6.48 4.92 -81.64
C ILE A 353 6.13 6.30 -82.23
N CYS A 354 6.07 7.36 -81.43
CA CYS A 354 5.81 8.72 -81.92
C CYS A 354 7.05 9.40 -82.55
N LYS A 355 8.23 8.74 -82.53
CA LYS A 355 9.46 9.24 -83.15
C LYS A 355 9.78 8.61 -84.51
N THR A 356 9.09 7.52 -84.87
CA THR A 356 9.08 6.90 -86.20
C THR A 356 7.88 7.41 -87.00
#